data_AF-A0A844MJ91-F1
#
_entry.id   AF-A0A844MJ91-F1
#
_cell.length_a   1.000
_cell.length_b   1.000
_cell.length_c   1.000
_cell.angle_alpha   90.00
_cell.angle_beta   90.00
_cell.angle_gamma   90.00
#
_symmetry.space_group_name_H-M   'P 1'
#
loop_
_entity.id
_entity.type
_entity.pdbx_description
1 polymer ?
#
loop_
_entity_poly.entity_id
_entity_poly.type
_entity_poly.pdbx_seq_one_letter_code
_entity_poly.pdbx_strand_id
1 'polypeptide(L)'
;MEEEKVCNNFLDNYQNLVNMVSKGQTFFPKMYSWGLKTEYVMNVGSGLLAGIYGRTNYDIDALGFALLLPIRDSILKNVTYPTLDADLVATTPFIIDRVTIDNLQGTVPREAVLKGSETLTVQTTWSNSTSLEVSITSTVQAGIPLVADVEVSFRKRYT
;
A
#
# COMPACT_ATOMS: atom_id res chain seq x y z
N MET A 1 22.54 -12.38 30.15
CA MET A 1 23.40 -13.58 29.98
C MET A 1 22.53 -14.83 30.14
N GLU A 2 21.38 -14.86 29.44
CA GLU A 2 20.38 -15.93 29.53
C GLU A 2 19.63 -16.12 28.19
N GLU A 3 19.67 -15.13 27.29
CA GLU A 3 19.12 -15.23 25.93
C GLU A 3 19.99 -16.04 24.94
N GLU A 4 21.25 -16.31 25.27
CA GLU A 4 22.19 -16.96 24.34
C GLU A 4 22.16 -18.50 24.41
N LYS A 5 21.43 -19.08 25.36
CA LYS A 5 21.35 -20.55 25.56
C LYS A 5 20.26 -21.24 24.73
N VAL A 6 19.32 -20.51 24.14
CA VAL A 6 18.25 -21.13 23.33
C VAL A 6 18.76 -21.53 21.94
N CYS A 7 19.86 -20.95 21.45
CA CYS A 7 20.36 -21.17 20.09
C CYS A 7 21.31 -22.38 19.90
N ASN A 8 21.79 -23.03 20.98
CA ASN A 8 22.93 -23.95 20.87
C ASN A 8 22.62 -25.46 20.93
N ASN A 9 21.36 -25.88 20.94
CA ASN A 9 20.98 -27.31 20.86
C ASN A 9 20.45 -27.75 19.48
N PHE A 10 20.80 -27.00 18.42
CA PHE A 10 20.17 -27.09 17.10
C PHE A 10 21.01 -27.82 16.04
N LEU A 11 21.83 -28.81 16.44
CA LEU A 11 22.86 -29.37 15.53
C LEU A 11 22.66 -30.79 15.00
N ASP A 12 21.62 -31.54 15.37
CA ASP A 12 21.42 -32.88 14.79
C ASP A 12 19.97 -33.10 14.31
N ASN A 13 19.79 -33.19 12.98
CA ASN A 13 18.60 -33.68 12.25
C ASN A 13 17.56 -32.66 11.70
N TYR A 14 17.96 -31.69 10.88
CA TYR A 14 17.00 -30.99 10.01
C TYR A 14 17.01 -31.61 8.61
N GLN A 15 16.07 -32.54 8.32
CA GLN A 15 15.92 -33.15 6.98
C GLN A 15 14.45 -33.23 6.51
N ASN A 16 13.53 -32.38 6.99
CA ASN A 16 12.15 -32.37 6.49
C ASN A 16 11.62 -30.94 6.30
N LEU A 17 10.91 -30.73 5.18
CA LEU A 17 10.29 -29.47 4.79
C LEU A 17 8.88 -29.42 5.39
N VAL A 18 8.76 -28.73 6.51
CA VAL A 18 7.55 -28.06 7.07
C VAL A 18 6.19 -28.39 6.41
N ASN A 19 5.26 -28.89 7.23
CA ASN A 19 3.84 -28.93 6.91
C ASN A 19 3.25 -27.51 6.95
N MET A 20 2.71 -27.03 5.83
CA MET A 20 2.06 -25.72 5.74
C MET A 20 0.61 -25.87 5.33
N VAL A 21 -0.27 -25.14 6.02
CA VAL A 21 -1.70 -25.10 5.69
C VAL A 21 -2.15 -23.66 5.55
N SER A 22 -2.78 -23.33 4.42
CA SER A 22 -3.39 -22.02 4.19
C SER A 22 -4.62 -22.16 3.30
N LYS A 23 -5.73 -21.52 3.67
CA LYS A 23 -7.02 -21.57 2.92
C LYS A 23 -7.46 -23.00 2.55
N GLY A 24 -7.22 -23.97 3.43
CA GLY A 24 -7.56 -25.38 3.21
C GLY A 24 -6.62 -26.16 2.28
N GLN A 25 -5.58 -25.52 1.74
CA GLN A 25 -4.54 -26.19 0.96
C GLN A 25 -3.39 -26.62 1.86
N THR A 26 -2.82 -27.79 1.58
CA THR A 26 -1.73 -28.38 2.36
C THR A 26 -0.49 -28.60 1.49
N PHE A 27 0.66 -28.18 1.99
CA PHE A 27 1.97 -28.50 1.42
C PHE A 27 2.75 -29.32 2.45
N PHE A 28 3.11 -30.56 2.10
CA PHE A 28 3.78 -31.48 3.02
C PHE A 28 4.87 -32.32 2.33
N PRO A 29 6.02 -31.70 1.97
CA PRO A 29 7.17 -32.45 1.49
C PRO A 29 7.84 -33.22 2.61
N LYS A 30 8.31 -34.42 2.29
CA LYS A 30 9.05 -35.28 3.21
C LYS A 30 10.05 -36.14 2.44
N MET A 31 11.03 -36.68 3.15
CA MET A 31 11.95 -37.67 2.58
C MET A 31 11.20 -38.90 2.06
N TYR A 32 11.70 -39.50 0.98
CA TYR A 32 11.08 -40.67 0.35
C TYR A 32 11.31 -41.97 1.12
N SER A 33 12.49 -42.13 1.74
CA SER A 33 12.94 -43.43 2.27
C SER A 33 12.90 -43.54 3.79
N TRP A 34 13.01 -42.43 4.52
CA TRP A 34 13.11 -42.43 5.98
C TRP A 34 11.81 -41.92 6.61
N GLY A 35 11.34 -42.62 7.65
CA GLY A 35 10.15 -42.22 8.40
C GLY A 35 10.38 -40.92 9.20
N LEU A 36 9.32 -40.13 9.37
CA LEU A 36 9.34 -38.93 10.21
C LEU A 36 9.51 -39.31 11.68
N LYS A 37 10.27 -38.50 12.42
CA LYS A 37 10.51 -38.63 13.86
C LYS A 37 9.73 -37.56 14.61
N THR A 38 10.42 -36.71 15.36
CA THR A 38 9.83 -35.60 16.12
C THR A 38 9.29 -34.51 15.18
N GLU A 39 8.06 -34.09 15.42
CA GLU A 39 7.47 -32.91 14.79
C GLU A 39 7.80 -31.67 15.65
N TYR A 40 8.27 -30.61 14.99
CA TYR A 40 8.50 -29.31 15.61
C TYR A 40 7.43 -28.32 15.12
N VAL A 41 6.47 -28.01 15.99
CA VAL A 41 5.39 -27.08 15.69
C VAL A 41 5.86 -25.65 15.94
N MET A 42 5.72 -24.80 14.92
CA MET A 42 6.19 -23.41 14.95
C MET A 42 5.05 -22.45 15.25
N ASN A 43 5.30 -21.41 16.05
CA ASN A 43 4.37 -20.28 16.13
C ASN A 43 4.49 -19.44 14.86
N VAL A 44 3.40 -19.34 14.10
CA VAL A 44 3.42 -18.65 12.80
C VAL A 44 3.16 -17.14 12.87
N GLY A 45 2.90 -16.60 14.06
CA GLY A 45 2.64 -15.17 14.25
C GLY A 45 1.45 -14.69 13.40
N SER A 46 1.71 -13.76 12.49
CA SER A 46 0.70 -13.27 11.53
C SER A 46 0.40 -14.25 10.39
N GLY A 47 1.21 -15.30 10.21
CA GLY A 47 1.17 -16.18 9.04
C GLY A 47 1.79 -15.60 7.77
N LEU A 48 2.37 -14.39 7.84
CA LEU A 48 2.99 -13.74 6.69
C LEU A 48 4.48 -14.04 6.61
N LEU A 49 4.86 -14.73 5.54
CA LEU A 49 6.23 -15.12 5.27
C LEU A 49 7.03 -13.94 4.72
N ALA A 50 8.03 -13.50 5.47
CA ALA A 50 9.00 -12.50 5.03
C ALA A 50 10.17 -13.13 4.25
N GLY A 51 10.48 -14.39 4.52
CA GLY A 51 11.53 -15.13 3.81
C GLY A 51 11.92 -16.43 4.51
N ILE A 52 12.95 -17.08 4.00
CA ILE A 52 13.54 -18.29 4.57
C ILE A 52 14.97 -18.01 5.04
N TYR A 53 15.43 -18.75 6.03
CA TYR A 53 16.81 -18.72 6.50
C TYR A 53 17.29 -20.13 6.80
N GLY A 54 18.60 -20.38 6.76
CA GLY A 54 19.08 -21.75 6.90
C GLY A 54 20.55 -21.93 6.56
N ARG A 55 20.93 -23.19 6.42
CA ARG A 55 22.26 -23.64 6.01
C ARG A 55 22.10 -24.68 4.91
N THR A 56 23.03 -24.65 3.97
CA THR A 56 23.02 -25.54 2.81
C THR A 56 24.44 -25.97 2.50
N ASN A 57 24.55 -27.14 1.90
CA ASN A 57 25.72 -27.62 1.20
C ASN A 57 25.27 -28.36 -0.06
N TYR A 58 25.33 -29.70 -0.08
CA TYR A 58 24.78 -30.52 -1.16
C TYR A 58 23.26 -30.66 -1.06
N ASP A 59 22.73 -30.59 0.15
CA ASP A 59 21.33 -30.61 0.53
C ASP A 59 21.00 -29.48 1.53
N ILE A 60 19.74 -29.42 1.97
CA ILE A 60 19.27 -28.46 2.96
C ILE A 60 19.62 -28.99 4.35
N ASP A 61 20.74 -28.54 4.91
CA ASP A 61 21.19 -28.93 6.25
C ASP A 61 20.29 -28.36 7.36
N ALA A 62 19.75 -27.16 7.15
CA ALA A 62 18.82 -26.51 8.08
C ALA A 62 17.94 -25.48 7.34
N LEU A 63 16.66 -25.42 7.70
CA LEU A 63 15.70 -24.47 7.13
C LEU A 63 14.76 -23.93 8.21
N GLY A 64 14.58 -22.62 8.22
CA GLY A 64 13.62 -21.89 9.02
C GLY A 64 12.87 -20.86 8.18
N PHE A 65 11.71 -20.46 8.69
CA PHE A 65 10.82 -19.49 8.04
C PHE A 65 10.77 -18.23 8.89
N ALA A 66 11.13 -17.09 8.30
CA ALA A 66 11.00 -15.79 8.93
C ALA A 66 9.56 -15.29 8.73
N LEU A 67 8.76 -15.39 9.78
CA LEU A 67 7.37 -14.96 9.77
C LEU A 67 7.23 -13.62 10.50
N LEU A 68 6.40 -12.73 9.97
CA LEU A 68 6.07 -11.49 10.67
C LEU A 68 5.27 -11.84 11.94
N LEU A 69 5.60 -11.16 13.03
CA LEU A 69 4.82 -11.22 14.27
C LEU A 69 3.38 -10.73 14.02
N PRO A 70 2.42 -11.05 14.92
CA PRO A 70 1.04 -10.58 14.81
C PRO A 70 0.98 -9.08 14.54
N ILE A 71 0.32 -8.71 13.45
CA ILE A 71 0.26 -7.33 12.99
C ILE A 71 -0.93 -6.65 13.64
N ARG A 72 -0.65 -5.56 14.35
CA ARG A 72 -1.68 -4.70 14.95
C ARG A 72 -2.20 -3.68 13.95
N ASP A 73 -1.29 -2.95 13.32
CA ASP A 73 -1.59 -1.84 12.42
C ASP A 73 -0.66 -1.87 11.20
N SER A 74 -1.20 -1.57 10.02
CA SER A 74 -0.42 -1.32 8.79
C SER A 74 -0.78 0.05 8.27
N ILE A 75 0.21 0.94 8.18
CA ILE A 75 -0.03 2.35 7.83
C ILE A 75 1.01 2.82 6.82
N LEU A 76 0.54 3.30 5.66
CA LEU A 76 1.36 4.05 4.71
C LEU A 76 1.48 5.50 5.19
N LYS A 77 2.68 5.94 5.51
CA LYS A 77 2.99 7.30 5.98
C LYS A 77 4.10 7.92 5.13
N ASN A 78 4.36 9.21 5.35
CA ASN A 78 5.44 9.97 4.69
C ASN A 78 5.33 9.92 3.16
N VAL A 79 4.09 9.91 2.65
CA VAL A 79 3.84 9.94 1.21
C VAL A 79 4.31 11.28 0.65
N THR A 80 5.14 11.22 -0.38
CA THR A 80 5.67 12.38 -1.10
C THR A 80 5.28 12.25 -2.57
N TYR A 81 5.07 13.38 -3.24
CA TYR A 81 4.72 13.45 -4.66
C TYR A 81 5.83 14.16 -5.44
N PRO A 82 6.91 13.47 -5.83
CA PRO A 82 8.13 14.13 -6.32
C PRO A 82 7.97 14.91 -7.63
N THR A 83 6.96 14.57 -8.43
CA THR A 83 6.70 15.19 -9.75
C THR A 83 5.54 16.18 -9.72
N LEU A 84 4.90 16.40 -8.56
CA LEU A 84 3.67 17.19 -8.48
C LEU A 84 3.87 18.63 -8.99
N ASP A 85 5.03 19.22 -8.75
CA ASP A 85 5.36 20.58 -9.17
C ASP A 85 5.61 20.71 -10.69
N ALA A 86 5.87 19.59 -11.38
CA ALA A 86 6.12 19.54 -12.82
C ALA A 86 4.87 19.14 -13.63
N ASP A 87 3.86 18.58 -12.98
CA ASP A 87 2.66 18.07 -13.62
C ASP A 87 1.65 19.21 -13.86
N LEU A 88 1.59 19.69 -15.11
CA LEU A 88 0.49 20.54 -15.57
C LEU A 88 -0.73 19.67 -15.85
N VAL A 89 -1.73 19.74 -14.97
CA VAL A 89 -2.98 19.01 -15.15
C VAL A 89 -3.83 19.71 -16.21
N ALA A 90 -4.09 19.02 -17.32
CA ALA A 90 -5.08 19.45 -18.30
C ALA A 90 -6.48 19.30 -17.68
N THR A 91 -7.11 20.41 -17.33
CA THR A 91 -8.50 20.44 -16.85
C THR A 91 -9.45 20.69 -18.01
N THR A 92 -10.51 19.88 -18.13
CA THR A 92 -11.62 20.18 -19.04
C THR A 92 -12.67 20.99 -18.27
N PRO A 93 -12.88 22.28 -18.60
CA PRO A 93 -13.93 23.06 -17.93
C PRO A 93 -15.30 22.53 -18.32
N PHE A 94 -16.24 22.56 -17.37
CA PHE A 94 -17.66 22.27 -17.61
C PHE A 94 -18.52 23.39 -17.03
N ILE A 95 -19.69 23.61 -17.65
CA ILE A 95 -20.61 24.66 -17.26
C ILE A 95 -21.55 24.10 -16.20
N ILE A 96 -21.54 24.68 -15.00
CA ILE A 96 -22.47 24.32 -13.91
C ILE A 96 -23.85 24.93 -14.19
N ASP A 97 -23.89 26.22 -14.57
CA ASP A 97 -25.14 26.92 -14.88
C ASP A 97 -24.87 28.11 -15.82
N ARG A 98 -25.90 28.55 -16.55
CA ARG A 98 -25.84 29.68 -17.47
C ARG A 98 -27.15 30.47 -17.42
N VAL A 99 -27.05 31.78 -17.15
CA VAL A 99 -28.17 32.71 -17.21
C VAL A 99 -27.89 33.85 -18.18
N THR A 100 -28.93 34.28 -18.91
CA THR A 100 -28.91 35.51 -19.71
C THR A 100 -29.86 36.52 -19.07
N ILE A 101 -29.40 37.74 -18.83
CA ILE A 101 -30.18 38.80 -18.20
C ILE A 101 -30.22 40.01 -19.13
N ASP A 102 -31.39 40.30 -19.69
CA ASP A 102 -31.59 41.43 -20.58
C ASP A 102 -32.18 42.64 -19.82
N ASN A 103 -31.51 43.80 -19.88
CA ASN A 103 -32.00 45.06 -19.31
C ASN A 103 -32.49 46.03 -20.41
N LEU A 104 -33.53 45.62 -21.15
CA LEU A 104 -33.97 46.28 -22.39
C LEU A 104 -34.54 47.71 -22.22
N GLN A 105 -34.79 48.18 -20.99
CA GLN A 105 -35.43 49.50 -20.73
C GLN A 105 -34.54 50.47 -19.94
N GLY A 106 -33.29 50.08 -19.62
CA GLY A 106 -32.10 50.95 -19.42
C GLY A 106 -32.07 52.05 -18.36
N THR A 107 -33.17 52.40 -17.70
CA THR A 107 -33.23 53.63 -16.86
C THR A 107 -32.99 53.39 -15.37
N VAL A 108 -32.98 52.13 -14.90
CA VAL A 108 -32.76 51.77 -13.49
C VAL A 108 -31.86 50.53 -13.39
N PRO A 109 -30.86 50.49 -12.48
CA PRO A 109 -30.07 49.29 -12.20
C PRO A 109 -30.95 48.10 -11.77
N ARG A 110 -30.60 46.89 -12.22
CA ARG A 110 -31.23 45.63 -11.79
C ARG A 110 -30.19 44.68 -11.24
N GLU A 111 -30.51 44.04 -10.13
CA GLU A 111 -29.70 42.99 -9.52
C GLU A 111 -30.35 41.62 -9.76
N ALA A 112 -29.53 40.63 -10.08
CA ALA A 112 -29.94 39.24 -10.20
C ALA A 112 -28.87 38.37 -9.57
N VAL A 113 -29.30 37.30 -8.88
CA VAL A 113 -28.42 36.37 -8.20
C VAL A 113 -28.62 34.99 -8.81
N LEU A 114 -27.59 34.48 -9.49
CA LEU A 114 -27.55 33.09 -9.94
C LEU A 114 -27.04 32.22 -8.79
N LYS A 115 -27.76 31.14 -8.48
CA LYS A 115 -27.35 30.14 -7.48
C LYS A 115 -27.30 28.78 -8.18
N GLY A 116 -26.13 28.13 -8.14
CA GLY A 116 -25.91 26.79 -8.67
C GLY A 116 -25.23 25.91 -7.64
N SER A 117 -25.37 24.59 -7.79
CA SER A 117 -24.70 23.58 -6.97
C SER A 117 -24.40 22.37 -7.84
N GLU A 118 -23.23 21.76 -7.64
CA GLU A 118 -22.80 20.54 -8.33
C GLU A 118 -22.19 19.58 -7.31
N THR A 119 -22.36 18.27 -7.53
CA THR A 119 -21.74 17.25 -6.67
C THR A 119 -20.51 16.67 -7.36
N LEU A 120 -19.34 16.77 -6.71
CA LEU A 120 -18.11 16.17 -7.21
C LEU A 120 -17.77 14.91 -6.41
N THR A 121 -17.40 13.83 -7.11
CA THR A 121 -16.81 12.65 -6.49
C THR A 121 -15.30 12.68 -6.68
N VAL A 122 -14.55 12.68 -5.57
CA VAL A 122 -13.09 12.59 -5.57
C VAL A 122 -12.69 11.16 -5.24
N GLN A 123 -11.87 10.54 -6.09
CA GLN A 123 -11.31 9.20 -5.87
C GLN A 123 -9.80 9.28 -5.75
N THR A 124 -9.24 8.54 -4.80
CA THR A 124 -7.80 8.49 -4.55
C THR A 124 -7.35 7.05 -4.44
N THR A 125 -6.27 6.71 -5.14
CA THR A 125 -5.72 5.36 -5.17
C THR A 125 -4.20 5.44 -5.00
N TRP A 126 -3.68 4.65 -4.07
CA TRP A 126 -2.24 4.39 -3.94
C TRP A 126 -2.00 2.93 -4.27
N SER A 127 -1.20 2.66 -5.31
CA SER A 127 -0.84 1.30 -5.69
C SER A 127 0.38 0.82 -4.89
N ASN A 128 0.43 -0.48 -4.62
CA ASN A 128 1.57 -1.16 -4.04
C ASN A 128 1.94 -2.35 -4.93
N SER A 129 3.24 -2.59 -5.15
CA SER A 129 3.73 -3.69 -5.99
C SER A 129 3.91 -5.01 -5.24
N THR A 130 3.69 -5.02 -3.92
CA THR A 130 3.92 -6.19 -3.07
C THR A 130 2.62 -6.97 -2.83
N SER A 131 2.74 -8.29 -2.67
CA SER A 131 1.64 -9.19 -2.27
C SER A 131 1.03 -8.87 -0.89
N LEU A 132 1.54 -7.84 -0.22
CA LEU A 132 1.11 -7.35 1.08
C LEU A 132 -0.36 -6.88 1.05
N GLU A 133 -0.82 -6.31 -0.08
CA GLU A 133 -2.20 -5.83 -0.26
C GLU A 133 -3.23 -6.96 -0.11
N VAL A 134 -2.88 -8.18 -0.55
CA VAL A 134 -3.79 -9.33 -0.52
C VAL A 134 -4.02 -9.84 0.91
N SER A 135 -3.09 -9.56 1.83
CA SER A 135 -3.08 -10.18 3.15
C SER A 135 -3.25 -9.20 4.32
N ILE A 136 -3.11 -7.89 4.09
CA ILE A 136 -3.20 -6.87 5.14
C ILE A 136 -4.01 -5.67 4.65
N THR A 137 -5.04 -5.31 5.43
CA THR A 137 -5.72 -4.03 5.26
C THR A 137 -4.83 -2.91 5.80
N SER A 138 -4.51 -1.93 4.95
CA SER A 138 -3.64 -0.81 5.30
C SER A 138 -4.40 0.51 5.32
N THR A 139 -4.05 1.37 6.26
CA THR A 139 -4.56 2.76 6.30
C THR A 139 -3.55 3.69 5.65
N VAL A 140 -4.02 4.68 4.87
CA VAL A 140 -3.15 5.71 4.29
C VAL A 140 -3.22 6.97 5.14
N GLN A 141 -2.08 7.49 5.55
CA GLN A 141 -1.92 8.78 6.23
C GLN A 141 -1.08 9.71 5.33
N ALA A 142 -1.77 10.43 4.44
CA ALA A 142 -1.17 11.29 3.44
C ALA A 142 -2.07 12.49 3.12
N GLY A 143 -1.47 13.58 2.62
CA GLY A 143 -2.22 14.65 1.97
C GLY A 143 -2.68 14.21 0.58
N ILE A 144 -3.85 14.66 0.14
CA ILE A 144 -4.38 14.37 -1.20
C ILE A 144 -4.07 15.59 -2.10
N PRO A 145 -3.37 15.42 -3.23
CA PRO A 145 -3.16 16.52 -4.17
C PRO A 145 -4.48 17.06 -4.72
N LEU A 146 -4.61 18.38 -4.78
CA LEU A 146 -5.76 19.07 -5.34
C LEU A 146 -5.30 19.97 -6.49
N VAL A 147 -6.20 20.23 -7.43
CA VAL A 147 -5.98 21.17 -8.54
C VAL A 147 -6.61 22.51 -8.18
N ALA A 148 -5.87 23.59 -8.40
CA ALA A 148 -6.34 24.96 -8.21
C ALA A 148 -6.08 25.78 -9.47
N ASP A 149 -6.98 26.71 -9.76
CA ASP A 149 -6.77 27.70 -10.81
C ASP A 149 -5.87 28.83 -10.28
N VAL A 150 -4.82 29.18 -11.03
CA VAL A 150 -3.79 30.12 -10.59
C VAL A 150 -3.52 31.14 -11.70
N GLU A 151 -3.70 32.43 -11.39
CA GLU A 151 -3.40 33.50 -12.34
C GLU A 151 -1.88 33.76 -12.38
N VAL A 152 -1.22 33.40 -13.49
CA VAL A 152 0.22 33.60 -13.68
C VAL A 152 0.45 34.80 -14.60
N SER A 153 1.05 35.88 -14.06
CA SER A 153 1.43 37.07 -14.86
C SER A 153 2.93 37.06 -15.20
N PHE A 154 3.27 37.16 -16.49
CA PHE A 154 4.64 37.27 -16.96
C PHE A 154 5.01 38.74 -17.23
N ARG A 155 6.00 39.28 -16.51
CA ARG A 155 6.64 40.56 -16.89
C ARG A 155 7.85 40.27 -17.78
N LYS A 156 7.72 40.59 -19.06
CA LYS A 156 8.85 40.62 -20.00
C LYS A 156 9.71 41.85 -19.67
N ARG A 157 10.91 41.65 -19.11
CA ARG A 157 11.94 42.71 -19.05
C ARG A 157 12.65 42.74 -20.40
N TYR A 158 12.57 43.85 -21.10
CA TYR A 158 13.46 44.14 -22.22
C TYR A 158 14.78 44.64 -21.63
N THR A 159 15.89 44.01 -22.03
CA THR A 159 17.26 44.46 -21.77
C THR A 159 17.86 44.90 -23.09
#